data_AF-A0A9N9R0L3-F1
#
_entry.id   AF-A0A9N9R0L3-F1
#
_cell.length_a   1.000
_cell.length_b   1.000
_cell.length_c   1.000
_cell.angle_alpha   90.00
_cell.angle_beta   90.00
_cell.angle_gamma   90.00
#
_symmetry.space_group_name_H-M   'P 1'
#
loop_
_entity.id
_entity.type
_entity.pdbx_description
1 polymer ?
#
loop_
_entity_poly.entity_id
_entity_poly.type
_entity_poly.pdbx_seq_one_letter_code
_entity_poly.pdbx_strand_id
1 'polypeptide(L)'
;MAHPTLVSHENYKNLTKADLSGVNNDRAVQPLGSRLVYRSMSAPSCSSVISPSSLAAITALFSCVTSKVTSTVYSGICKLTNLKKRLFGLAEKQCS
;
A
#
# COMPACT_ATOMS: atom_id res chain seq x y z
N MET A 1 4.25 -1.65 8.33
CA MET A 1 4.50 -2.49 7.13
C MET A 1 3.15 -2.95 6.59
N ALA A 2 2.95 -2.96 5.27
CA ALA A 2 1.66 -3.34 4.68
C ALA A 2 1.46 -4.86 4.57
N HIS A 3 2.55 -5.62 4.60
CA HIS A 3 2.54 -7.07 4.48
C HIS A 3 3.10 -7.71 5.75
N PRO A 4 2.51 -8.82 6.21
CA PRO A 4 3.01 -9.55 7.37
C PRO A 4 4.29 -10.32 7.01
N THR A 5 5.19 -10.44 7.98
CA THR A 5 6.34 -11.34 7.88
C THR A 5 5.87 -12.78 8.12
N LEU A 6 6.30 -13.70 7.27
CA LEU A 6 5.98 -15.12 7.40
C LEU A 6 6.93 -15.78 8.41
N VAL A 7 6.38 -16.61 9.29
CA VAL A 7 7.13 -17.37 10.30
C VAL A 7 6.62 -18.81 10.27
N SER A 8 7.53 -19.79 10.32
CA SER A 8 7.15 -21.21 10.40
C SER A 8 6.50 -21.53 11.75
N HIS A 9 5.71 -22.60 11.79
CA HIS A 9 5.02 -23.01 13.01
C HIS A 9 5.98 -23.37 14.15
N GLU A 10 7.10 -24.01 13.81
CA GLU A 10 8.14 -24.42 14.74
C GLU A 10 8.83 -23.20 15.35
N ASN A 11 9.15 -22.21 14.52
CA ASN A 11 9.75 -20.95 14.97
C ASN A 11 8.80 -20.16 15.85
N TYR A 12 7.51 -20.11 15.51
CA TYR A 12 6.48 -19.48 16.35
C TYR A 12 6.35 -20.16 17.72
N LYS A 13 6.37 -21.50 17.77
CA LYS A 13 6.37 -22.26 19.03
C LYS A 13 7.60 -22.00 19.87
N ASN A 14 8.77 -21.83 19.26
CA ASN A 14 10.00 -21.53 20.00
C ASN A 14 9.98 -20.11 20.59
N LEU A 15 9.43 -19.14 19.86
CA LEU A 15 9.25 -17.77 20.34
C LEU A 15 8.31 -17.69 21.55
N THR A 16 7.24 -18.47 21.55
CA THR A 16 6.24 -18.50 22.64
C THR A 16 6.70 -19.28 23.88
N LYS A 17 7.75 -20.11 23.74
CA LYS A 17 8.39 -20.84 24.86
C LYS A 17 9.52 -20.06 25.52
N ALA A 18 10.17 -19.16 24.78
CA ALA A 18 11.18 -18.28 25.35
C ALA A 18 10.48 -17.38 26.37
N ASP A 19 10.91 -17.43 27.64
CA ASP A 19 10.30 -16.70 28.74
C ASP A 19 10.60 -15.20 28.64
N LEU A 20 9.90 -14.53 27.72
CA LEU A 20 10.03 -13.11 27.40
C LEU A 20 8.90 -12.29 28.05
N SER A 21 8.64 -12.54 29.34
CA SER A 21 7.52 -11.98 30.13
C SER A 21 6.17 -12.69 29.93
N GLY A 22 6.20 -14.00 29.68
CA GLY A 22 4.99 -14.84 29.62
C GLY A 22 4.39 -15.08 28.22
N VAL A 23 3.45 -16.03 28.15
CA VAL A 23 2.68 -16.36 26.95
C VAL A 23 1.67 -15.24 26.69
N ASN A 24 1.58 -14.75 25.45
CA ASN A 24 0.73 -13.63 25.03
C ASN A 24 1.14 -12.27 25.65
N ASN A 25 2.40 -11.88 25.51
CA ASN A 25 2.92 -10.56 25.94
C ASN A 25 2.47 -9.40 25.00
N ASP A 26 1.25 -9.47 24.50
CA ASP A 26 0.67 -8.45 23.63
C ASP A 26 -0.10 -7.43 24.48
N ARG A 27 0.24 -6.15 24.34
CA ARG A 27 -0.51 -5.08 25.01
C ARG A 27 -1.86 -4.87 24.33
N ALA A 28 -2.91 -4.73 25.13
CA ALA A 28 -4.25 -4.40 24.64
C ALA A 28 -4.26 -3.09 23.80
N VAL A 29 -5.08 -3.09 22.75
CA VAL A 29 -5.26 -1.94 21.86
C VAL A 29 -5.71 -0.71 22.68
N GLN A 30 -5.06 0.43 22.44
CA GLN A 30 -5.36 1.68 23.13
C GLN A 30 -6.16 2.63 22.23
N PRO A 31 -7.03 3.49 22.79
CA PRO A 31 -7.78 4.47 22.00
C PRO A 31 -6.87 5.40 21.19
N LEU A 32 -7.24 5.66 19.93
CA LEU A 32 -6.47 6.52 19.04
C LEU A 32 -6.61 8.01 19.43
N GLY A 33 -7.78 8.43 19.93
CA GLY A 33 -8.07 9.82 20.25
C GLY A 33 -8.22 10.67 18.98
N SER A 34 -7.65 11.87 18.97
CA SER A 34 -7.66 12.83 17.84
C SER A 34 -6.49 12.67 16.87
N ARG A 35 -5.70 11.60 16.99
CA ARG A 35 -4.49 11.39 16.18
C ARG A 35 -4.83 10.93 14.77
N LEU A 36 -4.12 11.47 13.78
CA LEU A 36 -4.17 11.04 12.39
C LEU A 36 -3.06 10.01 12.12
N VAL A 37 -3.37 8.99 11.31
CA VAL A 37 -2.41 7.95 10.89
C VAL A 37 -2.20 8.04 9.39
N TYR A 38 -1.00 8.43 8.97
CA TYR A 38 -0.64 8.51 7.55
C TYR A 38 0.01 7.22 7.08
N ARG A 39 -0.38 6.74 5.89
CA ARG A 39 0.18 5.55 5.26
C ARG A 39 1.07 5.95 4.08
N SER A 40 2.35 5.60 4.15
CA SER A 40 3.21 5.62 2.95
C SER A 40 2.74 4.52 2.00
N MET A 41 2.14 4.90 0.89
CA MET A 41 1.98 3.99 -0.24
C MET A 41 3.31 3.99 -0.98
N SER A 42 4.16 2.99 -0.73
CA SER A 42 5.22 2.68 -1.68
C SER A 42 4.51 2.34 -2.99
N ALA A 43 4.56 3.25 -3.97
CA ALA A 43 4.24 2.86 -5.34
C ALA A 43 5.09 1.61 -5.63
N PRO A 44 4.52 0.54 -6.21
CA PRO A 44 5.26 -0.69 -6.44
C PRO A 44 6.56 -0.32 -7.15
N SER A 45 7.68 -0.43 -6.43
CA SER A 45 8.98 -0.19 -7.01
C SER A 45 9.14 -1.27 -8.07
N CYS A 46 9.21 -0.88 -9.34
CA CYS A 46 9.47 -1.79 -10.45
C CYS A 46 10.92 -2.34 -10.43
N SER A 47 11.49 -2.46 -9.23
CA SER A 47 12.87 -2.84 -8.93
C SER A 47 13.06 -4.35 -8.88
N SER A 48 11.99 -5.15 -8.95
CA SER A 48 12.05 -6.60 -9.07
C SER A 48 11.77 -7.02 -10.52
N VAL A 49 12.55 -6.48 -11.47
CA VAL A 49 12.71 -7.08 -12.81
C VAL A 49 14.02 -7.85 -12.81
N ILE A 50 14.09 -8.88 -11.95
CA ILE A 50 15.09 -9.95 -12.10
C ILE A 50 14.27 -11.21 -12.38
N SER A 51 13.67 -11.24 -13.57
CA SER A 51 13.14 -12.50 -14.11
C SER A 51 14.16 -13.03 -15.12
N PRO A 52 14.58 -14.30 -15.03
CA PRO A 52 15.53 -14.89 -15.98
C PRO A 52 14.93 -15.06 -17.40
N SER A 53 13.64 -14.79 -17.59
CA SER A 53 12.96 -14.87 -18.88
C SER A 53 12.61 -13.48 -19.42
N SER A 54 12.99 -13.23 -20.68
CA SER A 54 12.70 -11.99 -21.41
C SER A 54 11.21 -11.68 -21.51
N LEU A 55 10.36 -12.70 -21.63
CA LEU A 55 8.90 -12.53 -21.73
C LEU A 55 8.30 -12.01 -20.41
N ALA A 56 8.79 -12.53 -19.29
CA ALA A 56 8.35 -12.14 -17.95
C ALA A 56 8.88 -10.75 -17.55
N ALA A 57 10.04 -10.34 -18.08
CA ALA A 57 10.54 -8.97 -17.92
C ALA A 57 9.65 -7.96 -18.67
N ILE A 58 9.20 -8.29 -19.88
CA ILE A 58 8.33 -7.42 -20.70
C ILE A 58 6.96 -7.26 -20.02
N THR A 59 6.34 -8.33 -19.53
CA THR A 59 5.04 -8.23 -18.84
C THR A 59 5.13 -7.45 -17.53
N ALA A 60 6.25 -7.57 -16.80
CA ALA A 60 6.53 -6.76 -15.61
C ALA A 60 6.69 -5.26 -15.96
N LEU A 61 7.36 -4.93 -17.07
CA LEU A 61 7.49 -3.56 -17.57
C LEU A 61 6.13 -2.99 -18.00
N PHE A 62 5.31 -3.74 -18.73
CA PHE A 62 3.96 -3.29 -19.10
C PHE A 62 3.07 -3.06 -17.87
N SER A 63 3.17 -3.90 -16.84
CA SER A 63 2.43 -3.73 -15.58
C SER A 63 2.90 -2.49 -14.81
N CYS A 64 4.19 -2.19 -14.84
CA CYS A 64 4.76 -0.97 -14.26
C CYS A 64 4.29 0.30 -14.99
N VAL A 65 4.29 0.29 -16.32
CA VAL A 65 3.91 1.44 -17.15
C VAL A 65 2.40 1.71 -17.08
N THR A 66 1.57 0.67 -17.12
CA THR A 66 0.10 0.80 -17.01
C THR A 66 -0.33 1.39 -15.67
N SER A 67 0.36 1.08 -14.57
CA SER A 67 0.12 1.70 -13.25
C SER A 67 0.35 3.22 -13.26
N LYS A 68 1.39 3.71 -13.94
CA LYS A 68 1.66 5.15 -14.06
C LYS A 68 0.73 5.87 -15.04
N VAL A 69 0.34 5.19 -16.12
CA VAL A 69 -0.59 5.76 -17.11
C VAL A 69 -2.01 5.85 -16.55
N THR A 70 -2.46 4.84 -15.78
CA THR A 70 -3.80 4.87 -15.19
C THR A 70 -3.92 5.92 -14.08
N SER A 71 -2.88 6.15 -13.25
CA SER A 71 -2.94 7.20 -12.22
C SER A 71 -2.95 8.61 -12.82
N THR A 72 -2.18 8.85 -13.88
CA THR A 72 -2.15 10.16 -14.56
C THR A 72 -3.45 10.46 -15.31
N VAL A 73 -4.04 9.46 -15.99
CA VAL A 73 -5.34 9.60 -16.64
C VAL A 73 -6.45 9.82 -15.61
N TYR A 74 -6.47 9.07 -14.51
CA TYR A 74 -7.47 9.24 -13.46
C TYR A 74 -7.38 10.61 -12.78
N SER A 75 -6.16 11.08 -12.48
CA SER A 75 -5.93 12.42 -11.94
C SER A 75 -6.37 13.51 -12.93
N GLY A 76 -6.12 13.33 -14.24
CA GLY A 76 -6.58 14.24 -15.29
C GLY A 76 -8.11 14.32 -15.38
N ILE A 77 -8.81 13.19 -15.39
CA ILE A 77 -10.28 13.12 -15.40
C ILE A 77 -10.86 13.74 -14.12
N CYS A 78 -10.23 13.48 -12.97
CA CYS A 78 -10.66 14.05 -11.69
C CYS A 78 -10.50 15.58 -11.67
N LYS A 79 -9.40 16.12 -12.20
CA LYS A 79 -9.21 17.56 -12.35
C LYS A 79 -10.23 18.19 -13.31
N LEU A 80 -10.52 17.54 -14.43
CA LEU A 80 -11.51 18.01 -15.40
C LEU A 80 -12.93 18.05 -14.80
N THR A 81 -13.29 17.02 -14.05
CA THR A 81 -14.59 16.92 -13.37
C THR A 81 -14.71 17.92 -12.23
N ASN A 82 -13.64 18.20 -11.49
CA ASN A 82 -13.61 19.28 -10.50
C ASN A 82 -13.69 20.67 -11.16
N LEU A 83 -13.01 20.91 -12.28
CA LEU A 83 -13.14 22.16 -13.03
C LEU A 83 -14.60 22.39 -13.47
N LYS A 84 -15.27 21.34 -13.98
CA LYS A 84 -16.69 21.39 -14.29
C LYS A 84 -17.52 21.71 -13.04
N LYS A 85 -17.30 21.01 -11.93
CA LYS A 85 -18.04 21.26 -10.68
C LYS A 85 -17.85 22.68 -10.16
N ARG A 86 -16.64 23.24 -10.26
CA ARG A 86 -16.34 24.62 -9.88
C ARG A 86 -17.10 25.63 -10.72
N LEU A 87 -17.21 25.40 -12.03
CA LEU A 87 -18.02 26.24 -12.93
C LEU A 87 -19.52 26.21 -12.59
N PHE A 88 -20.01 25.12 -12.02
CA PHE A 88 -21.41 24.96 -11.59
C PHE A 88 -21.64 25.19 -10.09
N GLY A 89 -20.65 25.68 -9.34
CA GLY A 89 -20.77 25.95 -7.90
C GLY A 89 -20.94 24.71 -7.01
N LEU A 90 -20.53 23.52 -7.48
CA LEU A 90 -20.65 22.25 -6.76
C LEU A 90 -19.35 21.90 -6.02
N ALA A 91 -19.47 21.14 -4.92
CA ALA A 91 -18.33 20.73 -4.10
C ALA A 91 -17.31 19.86 -4.86
N GLU A 92 -16.04 20.28 -4.81
CA GLU A 92 -14.90 19.58 -5.39
C GLU A 92 -14.55 18.31 -4.60
N LYS A 93 -14.07 17.26 -5.29
CA LYS A 93 -13.54 16.04 -4.65
C LYS A 93 -12.02 16.08 -4.64
N GLN A 94 -11.36 15.61 -3.60
CA GLN A 94 -9.90 15.48 -3.61
C GLN A 94 -9.46 14.45 -4.66
N CYS A 95 -8.60 14.88 -5.58
CA CYS A 95 -7.98 14.01 -6.57
C CYS A 95 -6.64 13.50 -6.02
N SER A 96 -6.47 12.17 -6.00
CA SER A 96 -5.21 11.48 -5.66
C SER A 96 -4.36 11.23 -6.90
#